data_AF-A0A3N5GHU1-F1
#
_entry.id   AF-A0A3N5GHU1-F1
#
_cell.length_a   1.000
_cell.length_b   1.000
_cell.length_c   1.000
_cell.angle_alpha   90.00
_cell.angle_beta   90.00
_cell.angle_gamma   90.00
#
_symmetry.space_group_name_H-M   'P 1'
#
loop_
_entity.id
_entity.type
_entity.pdbx_description
1 polymer ?
#
loop_
_entity_poly.entity_id
_entity_poly.type
_entity_poly.pdbx_seq_one_letter_code
_entity_poly.pdbx_strand_id
1 'polypeptide(L)'
;IGISVGYLVPWSMVPDVVELDELETGQRREGVFYGFFVFLQKLGLALGLFVSGWALELSGYINATPGNPDPTQPASALLAMRVLIGPVSAAILLLSFLAVRAYPITREKHAEIRAELEKRKAASV
;
A
#
# COMPACT_ATOMS: atom_id res chain seq x y z
N ILE A 1 -17.32 -1.70 0.37
CA ILE A 1 -16.85 -2.61 1.47
C ILE A 1 -15.39 -3.06 1.24
N GLY A 2 -14.98 -3.48 0.02
CA GLY A 2 -13.58 -3.94 -0.22
C GLY A 2 -12.48 -2.87 -0.11
N ILE A 3 -12.70 -1.66 -0.66
CA ILE A 3 -11.67 -0.60 -0.68
C ILE A 3 -11.32 -0.14 0.75
N SER A 4 -12.32 -0.03 1.64
CA SER A 4 -12.13 0.42 3.01
C SER A 4 -11.22 -0.50 3.83
N VAL A 5 -11.32 -1.82 3.65
CA VAL A 5 -10.46 -2.78 4.37
C VAL A 5 -9.00 -2.68 3.89
N GLY A 6 -8.79 -2.56 2.57
CA GLY A 6 -7.46 -2.42 1.99
C GLY A 6 -6.73 -1.14 2.40
N TYR A 7 -7.47 -0.06 2.66
CA TYR A 7 -6.89 1.17 3.21
C TYR A 7 -6.69 1.08 4.73
N LEU A 8 -7.66 0.62 5.50
CA LEU A 8 -7.58 0.69 6.97
C LEU A 8 -6.54 -0.23 7.58
N VAL A 9 -6.35 -1.44 7.04
CA VAL A 9 -5.46 -2.45 7.62
C VAL A 9 -3.99 -1.99 7.66
N PRO A 10 -3.39 -1.49 6.57
CA PRO A 10 -2.03 -0.95 6.62
C PRO A 10 -1.87 0.20 7.63
N TRP A 11 -2.85 1.09 7.72
CA TRP A 11 -2.80 2.21 8.68
C TRP A 11 -2.91 1.76 10.13
N SER A 12 -3.61 0.66 10.43
CA SER A 12 -3.63 0.09 11.79
C SER A 12 -2.35 -0.68 12.14
N MET A 13 -1.63 -1.22 11.16
CA MET A 13 -0.38 -1.98 11.40
C MET A 13 0.83 -1.08 11.69
N VAL A 14 0.84 0.17 11.21
CA VAL A 14 1.95 1.10 11.44
C VAL A 14 2.16 1.39 12.94
N PRO A 15 1.12 1.75 13.73
CA PRO A 15 1.23 1.86 15.18
C PRO A 15 1.80 0.61 15.87
N ASP A 16 1.37 -0.59 15.47
CA ASP A 16 1.81 -1.84 16.09
C ASP A 16 3.34 -2.04 15.97
N VAL A 17 3.91 -1.65 14.82
CA VAL A 17 5.37 -1.71 14.60
C VAL A 17 6.10 -0.63 15.39
N VAL A 18 5.52 0.56 15.50
CA VAL A 18 6.07 1.65 16.30
C VAL A 18 6.12 1.26 17.78
N GLU A 19 5.06 0.65 18.31
CA GLU A 19 5.01 0.18 19.71
C GLU A 19 6.09 -0.88 19.98
N LEU A 20 6.33 -1.79 19.04
CA LEU A 20 7.41 -2.77 19.14
C LEU A 20 8.81 -2.11 19.12
N ASP A 21 9.04 -1.15 18.23
CA ASP A 21 10.32 -0.40 18.17
C ASP A 21 10.54 0.45 19.44
N GLU A 22 9.47 1.04 20.00
CA GLU A 22 9.52 1.76 21.28
C GLU A 22 9.87 0.79 22.43
N LEU A 23 9.35 -0.44 22.42
CA LEU A 23 9.70 -1.45 23.42
C LEU A 23 11.18 -1.89 23.33
N GLU A 24 11.69 -2.11 22.13
CA GLU A 24 13.07 -2.58 21.92
C GLU A 24 14.12 -1.48 22.10
N THR A 25 13.83 -0.26 21.62
CA THR A 25 14.80 0.83 21.57
C THR A 25 14.60 1.91 22.64
N GLY A 26 13.41 1.99 23.24
CA GLY A 26 13.04 3.06 24.18
C GLY A 26 12.88 4.44 23.55
N GLN A 27 12.88 4.55 22.21
CA GLN A 27 12.77 5.81 21.48
C GLN A 27 11.46 5.86 20.69
N ARG A 28 10.69 6.94 20.80
CA ARG A 28 9.49 7.15 19.97
C ARG A 28 9.88 7.69 18.59
N ARG A 29 9.90 6.80 17.60
CA ARG A 29 10.24 7.12 16.19
C ARG A 29 9.02 7.16 15.26
N GLU A 30 7.85 7.49 15.78
CA GLU A 30 6.58 7.59 15.04
C GLU A 30 6.72 8.33 13.71
N GLY A 31 7.31 9.53 13.72
CA GLY A 31 7.43 10.36 12.52
C GLY A 31 8.23 9.72 11.37
N VAL A 32 9.25 8.91 11.69
CA VAL A 32 10.07 8.22 10.68
C VAL A 32 9.28 7.09 10.04
N PHE A 33 8.57 6.29 10.83
CA PHE A 33 7.75 5.19 10.31
C PHE A 33 6.59 5.70 9.45
N TYR A 34 5.84 6.70 9.93
CA TYR A 34 4.76 7.32 9.15
C TYR A 34 5.29 8.01 7.89
N GLY A 35 6.42 8.73 7.99
CA GLY A 35 7.05 9.39 6.85
C GLY A 35 7.47 8.39 5.78
N PHE A 36 8.11 7.29 6.18
CA PHE A 36 8.53 6.21 5.28
C PHE A 36 7.33 5.49 4.66
N PHE A 37 6.28 5.23 5.43
CA PHE A 37 5.05 4.61 4.92
C PHE A 37 4.39 5.46 3.82
N VAL A 38 4.21 6.76 4.07
CA VAL A 38 3.63 7.69 3.07
C VAL A 38 4.55 7.85 1.87
N PHE A 39 5.87 7.86 2.07
CA PHE A 39 6.85 7.90 0.98
C PHE A 39 6.71 6.68 0.06
N LEU A 40 6.67 5.46 0.63
CA LEU A 40 6.47 4.23 -0.13
C LEU A 40 5.12 4.23 -0.86
N GLN A 41 4.06 4.73 -0.22
CA GLN A 41 2.75 4.86 -0.85
C GLN A 41 2.82 5.77 -2.08
N LYS A 42 3.44 6.94 -1.97
CA LYS A 42 3.60 7.88 -3.09
C LYS A 42 4.48 7.31 -4.19
N LEU A 43 5.54 6.60 -3.83
CA LEU A 43 6.42 5.94 -4.78
C LEU A 43 5.65 4.87 -5.58
N GLY A 44 4.85 4.04 -4.90
CA GLY A 44 4.00 3.04 -5.55
C GLY A 44 2.97 3.66 -6.50
N LEU A 45 2.33 4.77 -6.10
CA LEU A 45 1.42 5.52 -6.97
C LEU A 45 2.13 6.10 -8.19
N ALA A 46 3.30 6.70 -8.01
CA ALA A 46 4.09 7.26 -9.10
C ALA A 46 4.53 6.16 -10.08
N LEU A 47 5.00 5.03 -9.58
CA LEU A 47 5.37 3.88 -10.42
C LEU A 47 4.17 3.30 -11.16
N GLY A 48 3.00 3.18 -10.50
CA GLY A 48 1.78 2.71 -11.14
C GLY A 48 1.33 3.63 -12.28
N LEU A 49 1.33 4.94 -12.05
CA LEU A 49 1.03 5.93 -13.08
C LEU A 49 2.03 5.89 -14.23
N PHE A 50 3.33 5.78 -13.93
CA PHE A 50 4.38 5.70 -14.94
C PHE A 50 4.24 4.45 -15.82
N VAL A 51 4.10 3.27 -15.21
CA VAL A 51 3.98 1.99 -15.94
C VAL A 51 2.68 1.95 -16.74
N SER A 52 1.56 2.41 -16.17
CA SER A 52 0.27 2.43 -16.89
C SER A 52 0.30 3.41 -18.07
N GLY A 53 0.88 4.60 -17.92
CA GLY A 53 1.06 5.56 -19.00
C GLY A 53 1.91 4.99 -20.13
N TRP A 54 3.05 4.37 -19.79
CA TRP A 54 3.93 3.76 -20.78
C TRP A 54 3.26 2.59 -21.52
N ALA A 55 2.50 1.75 -20.80
CA ALA A 55 1.75 0.66 -21.40
C ALA A 55 0.67 1.16 -22.38
N LEU A 56 0.01 2.28 -22.06
CA LEU A 56 -0.99 2.89 -22.94
C LEU A 56 -0.35 3.50 -24.18
N GLU A 57 0.79 4.19 -24.04
CA GLU A 57 1.53 4.75 -25.16
C GLU A 57 1.96 3.66 -26.16
N LEU A 58 2.52 2.55 -25.66
CA LEU A 58 2.91 1.40 -26.49
C LEU A 58 1.72 0.70 -27.16
N SER A 59 0.53 0.74 -26.54
CA SER A 59 -0.67 0.12 -27.09
C SER A 59 -1.31 0.91 -28.24
N GLY A 60 -0.79 2.11 -28.54
CA GLY A 60 -1.32 3.01 -29.56
C GLY A 60 -2.55 3.79 -29.10
N TYR A 61 -2.63 4.11 -27.79
CA TYR A 61 -3.74 4.88 -27.24
C TYR A 61 -3.87 6.25 -27.92
N ILE A 62 -5.07 6.57 -28.39
CA ILE A 62 -5.35 7.84 -29.06
C ILE A 62 -5.87 8.83 -28.03
N ASN A 63 -5.14 9.92 -27.81
CA ASN A 63 -5.57 10.96 -26.89
C ASN A 63 -6.82 11.67 -27.43
N ALA A 64 -7.82 11.86 -26.57
CA ALA A 64 -8.99 12.67 -26.91
C ALA A 64 -8.58 14.15 -26.96
N THR A 65 -8.89 14.81 -28.07
CA THR A 65 -8.62 16.25 -28.24
C THR A 65 -9.88 17.04 -27.84
N PRO A 66 -9.79 18.02 -26.93
CA PRO A 66 -10.93 18.84 -26.56
C PRO A 66 -11.54 19.53 -27.79
N GLY A 67 -12.84 19.37 -28.00
CA GLY A 67 -13.57 19.96 -29.14
C GLY A 67 -13.71 19.05 -30.37
N ASN A 68 -13.15 17.83 -30.35
CA ASN A 68 -13.38 16.81 -31.37
C ASN A 68 -14.22 15.64 -30.83
N PRO A 69 -14.91 14.88 -31.69
CA PRO A 69 -15.58 13.64 -31.28
C PRO A 69 -14.57 12.61 -30.76
N ASP A 70 -15.02 11.78 -29.81
CA ASP A 70 -14.17 10.78 -29.16
C ASP A 70 -13.53 9.84 -30.20
N PRO A 71 -12.18 9.71 -30.21
CA PRO A 71 -11.50 8.86 -31.16
C PRO A 71 -11.85 7.39 -30.91
N THR A 72 -12.09 6.63 -31.99
CA THR A 72 -12.28 5.18 -31.89
C THR A 72 -10.96 4.53 -31.48
N GLN A 73 -10.92 3.98 -30.27
CA GLN A 73 -9.71 3.37 -29.73
C GLN A 73 -9.37 2.04 -30.42
N PRO A 74 -8.09 1.76 -30.70
CA PRO A 74 -7.69 0.47 -31.25
C PRO A 74 -7.93 -0.66 -30.23
N ALA A 75 -8.15 -1.87 -30.74
CA ALA A 75 -8.38 -3.05 -29.91
C ALA A 75 -7.21 -3.33 -28.95
N SER A 76 -5.98 -2.97 -29.34
CA SER A 76 -4.77 -3.06 -28.52
C SER A 76 -4.83 -2.16 -27.28
N ALA A 77 -5.33 -0.93 -27.40
CA ALA A 77 -5.47 0.00 -26.28
C ALA A 77 -6.55 -0.46 -25.30
N LEU A 78 -7.68 -0.95 -25.80
CA LEU A 78 -8.73 -1.54 -24.97
C LEU A 78 -8.24 -2.79 -24.23
N LEU A 79 -7.44 -3.62 -24.87
CA LEU A 79 -6.82 -4.79 -24.24
C LEU A 79 -5.84 -4.35 -23.14
N ALA A 80 -4.98 -3.38 -23.40
CA ALA A 80 -4.03 -2.86 -22.41
C ALA A 80 -4.75 -2.33 -21.16
N MET A 81 -5.83 -1.55 -21.33
CA MET A 81 -6.66 -1.08 -20.21
C MET A 81 -7.27 -2.23 -19.40
N ARG A 82 -7.83 -3.24 -20.08
CA ARG A 82 -8.41 -4.42 -19.41
C ARG A 82 -7.36 -5.20 -18.63
N VAL A 83 -6.15 -5.34 -19.18
CA VAL A 83 -5.03 -6.02 -18.51
C VAL A 83 -4.55 -5.25 -17.29
N LEU A 84 -4.41 -3.93 -17.38
CA LEU A 84 -4.00 -3.07 -16.28
C LEU A 84 -5.00 -3.09 -15.12
N ILE A 85 -6.30 -2.93 -15.41
CA ILE A 85 -7.35 -2.86 -14.39
C ILE A 85 -7.68 -4.25 -13.80
N GLY A 86 -7.58 -5.31 -14.60
CA GLY A 86 -7.93 -6.66 -14.17
C GLY A 86 -6.71 -7.47 -13.70
N PRO A 87 -6.06 -8.25 -14.58
CA PRO A 87 -4.95 -9.13 -14.25
C PRO A 87 -3.81 -8.47 -13.46
N VAL A 88 -3.34 -7.29 -13.87
CA VAL A 88 -2.20 -6.63 -13.21
C VAL A 88 -2.58 -6.20 -11.80
N SER A 89 -3.74 -5.56 -11.64
CA SER A 89 -4.24 -5.15 -10.33
C SER A 89 -4.50 -6.37 -9.41
N ALA A 90 -5.04 -7.46 -9.95
CA ALA A 90 -5.23 -8.70 -9.21
C ALA A 90 -3.89 -9.33 -8.78
N ALA A 91 -2.87 -9.33 -9.64
CA ALA A 91 -1.53 -9.82 -9.31
C ALA A 91 -0.88 -9.00 -8.19
N ILE A 92 -0.99 -7.66 -8.23
CA ILE A 92 -0.49 -6.78 -7.17
C ILE A 92 -1.17 -7.07 -5.83
N LEU A 93 -2.50 -7.26 -5.83
CA LEU A 93 -3.24 -7.63 -4.62
C LEU A 93 -2.83 -9.01 -4.09
N LEU A 94 -2.63 -10.00 -4.95
CA LEU A 94 -2.14 -11.32 -4.55
C LEU A 94 -0.73 -11.24 -3.93
N LEU A 95 0.18 -10.47 -4.53
CA LEU A 95 1.50 -10.22 -3.98
C LEU A 95 1.44 -9.54 -2.61
N SER A 96 0.55 -8.56 -2.45
CA SER A 96 0.31 -7.91 -1.16
C SER A 96 -0.17 -8.91 -0.11
N PHE A 97 -1.09 -9.81 -0.46
CA PHE A 97 -1.56 -10.86 0.45
C PHE A 97 -0.43 -11.82 0.87
N LEU A 98 0.43 -12.22 -0.08
CA LEU A 98 1.61 -13.04 0.23
C LEU A 98 2.59 -12.32 1.15
N ALA A 99 2.82 -11.02 0.95
CA ALA A 99 3.67 -10.21 1.82
C ALA A 99 3.11 -10.13 3.25
N VAL A 100 1.80 -9.94 3.40
CA VAL A 100 1.13 -9.94 4.72
C VAL A 100 1.26 -11.30 5.40
N ARG A 101 1.31 -12.41 4.66
CA ARG A 101 1.49 -13.75 5.25
C ARG A 101 2.87 -13.94 5.89
N ALA A 102 3.88 -13.16 5.49
CA ALA A 102 5.19 -13.12 6.11
C ALA A 102 5.25 -12.14 7.31
N TYR A 103 4.14 -11.49 7.66
CA TYR A 103 4.09 -10.52 8.76
C TYR A 103 4.18 -11.24 10.12
N PRO A 104 5.21 -10.96 10.95
CA PRO A 104 5.50 -11.73 12.16
C PRO A 104 4.72 -11.27 13.40
N ILE A 105 3.94 -10.19 13.32
CA ILE A 105 3.16 -9.67 14.45
C ILE A 105 1.82 -10.40 14.47
N THR A 106 1.80 -11.55 15.12
CA THR A 106 0.57 -12.28 15.44
C THR A 106 -0.17 -11.63 16.60
N ARG A 107 -1.45 -11.96 16.76
CA ARG A 107 -2.30 -11.46 17.85
C ARG A 107 -1.73 -11.75 19.24
N GLU A 108 -1.01 -12.87 19.38
CA GLU A 108 -0.30 -13.22 20.62
C GLU A 108 0.88 -12.28 20.89
N LYS A 109 1.72 -11.99 19.87
CA LYS A 109 2.81 -11.03 19.99
C LYS A 109 2.33 -9.63 20.34
N HIS A 110 1.22 -9.19 19.75
CA HIS A 110 0.62 -7.90 20.08
C HIS A 110 0.21 -7.80 21.56
N ALA A 111 -0.44 -8.85 22.09
CA ALA A 111 -0.84 -8.91 23.49
C ALA A 111 0.37 -8.92 24.45
N GLU A 112 1.45 -9.61 24.07
CA GLU A 112 2.70 -9.66 24.84
C GLU A 112 3.39 -8.28 24.90
N ILE A 113 3.53 -7.60 23.76
CA ILE A 113 4.11 -6.25 23.67
C ILE A 113 3.33 -5.26 24.55
N ARG A 114 1.99 -5.33 24.49
CA ARG A 114 1.12 -4.45 25.28
C ARG A 114 1.25 -4.68 26.78
N ALA A 115 1.33 -5.95 27.20
CA ALA A 115 1.52 -6.31 28.60
C ALA A 115 2.88 -5.82 29.14
N GLU A 116 3.94 -5.88 28.33
CA GLU A 116 5.28 -5.44 28.71
C GLU A 116 5.39 -3.90 28.78
N LEU A 117 4.75 -3.18 27.86
CA LEU A 117 4.69 -1.71 27.89
C LEU A 117 3.93 -1.20 29.14
N GLU A 118 2.82 -1.83 29.51
CA GLU A 118 2.08 -1.48 30.73
C GLU A 118 2.91 -1.71 32.01
N LYS A 119 3.67 -2.81 32.07
CA LYS A 119 4.60 -3.05 33.19
C LYS A 119 5.69 -1.99 33.29
N ARG A 120 6.29 -1.58 32.16
CA ARG A 120 7.31 -0.51 32.15
C ARG A 120 6.75 0.83 32.61
N LYS A 121 5.55 1.19 32.16
CA LYS A 121 4.87 2.42 32.61
C LYS A 121 4.59 2.37 34.11
N ALA A 122 4.08 1.25 34.62
CA ALA A 122 3.82 1.07 36.05
C ALA A 122 5.09 1.05 36.92
N ALA A 123 6.24 0.60 36.38
CA ALA A 123 7.52 0.63 37.07
C ALA A 123 8.24 1.99 37.01
N SER A 124 7.82 2.87 36.11
CA SER A 124 8.35 4.24 35.97
C SER A 124 7.56 5.31 36.77
N VAL A 125 6.51 4.90 37.49
CA VAL A 125 5.72 5.72 38.42
C VAL A 125 6.10 5.36 39.85
#